data_AF-A0A947HRC6-F1
#
_entry.id   AF-A0A947HRC6-F1
#
_cell.length_a   1.000
_cell.length_b   1.000
_cell.length_c   1.000
_cell.angle_alpha   90.00
_cell.angle_beta   90.00
_cell.angle_gamma   90.00
#
_symmetry.space_group_name_H-M   'P 1'
#
loop_
_entity.id
_entity.type
_entity.pdbx_description
1 polymer ?
#
loop_
_entity_poly.entity_id
_entity_poly.type
_entity_poly.pdbx_seq_one_letter_code
_entity_poly.pdbx_strand_id
1 'polypeptide(L)'
;MMIIRLIALVFMLVVAVFALRRLGDGFAEMGKKANHVEAFRYAPVLDEPGTPPSPVRPKGAAVAHLPRTASSVRDAAVRAMSAQDAAACLAGAKPEAPCLRALAERDRPAANAAAKALVDKPDALGVLARSLLAYADRAALIAALTGSGCEREPPSGSVLTLLDLVEGSPCALGFDPESGRLPNRHGELLTTLASLAARELMGPPEVVFDESEPPNGAAPYALRAWSNDRRFTAQARNFDGWYDVDAVLGLLNELARRLGKSQRWILVHMSGHDALVVSANGPWLRDVVTRGLLPSESGNERVEKAVGLEHVIVERHEADLKQARTSPESENEGPALAPRTSIR
;
A
#
# COMPACT_ATOMS: atom_id res chain seq x y z
N MET A 1 -41.63 35.04 1.24
CA MET A 1 -40.61 34.05 0.83
C MET A 1 -39.24 34.24 1.49
N MET A 2 -38.83 35.45 1.89
CA MET A 2 -37.48 35.69 2.46
C MET A 2 -37.27 35.05 3.85
N ILE A 3 -38.30 35.05 4.70
CA ILE A 3 -38.24 34.52 6.07
C ILE A 3 -37.99 32.99 6.10
N ILE A 4 -38.61 32.23 5.19
CA ILE A 4 -38.47 30.77 5.14
C ILE A 4 -37.04 30.36 4.76
N ARG A 5 -36.39 31.10 3.85
CA ARG A 5 -35.00 30.85 3.46
C ARG A 5 -34.01 31.16 4.58
N LEU A 6 -34.28 32.21 5.37
CA LEU A 6 -33.46 32.55 6.54
C LEU A 6 -33.54 31.46 7.62
N ILE A 7 -34.75 30.95 7.89
CA ILE A 7 -34.95 29.87 8.87
C ILE A 7 -34.22 28.58 8.42
N ALA A 8 -34.30 28.22 7.14
CA ALA A 8 -33.60 27.05 6.60
C ALA A 8 -32.07 27.19 6.71
N LEU A 9 -31.52 28.39 6.46
CA LEU A 9 -30.09 28.65 6.57
C LEU A 9 -29.59 28.54 8.03
N VAL A 10 -30.34 29.11 8.98
CA VAL A 10 -30.01 29.03 10.41
C VAL A 10 -30.07 27.58 10.89
N PHE A 11 -31.07 26.81 10.45
CA PHE A 11 -31.19 25.40 10.81
C PHE A 11 -30.01 24.57 10.29
N MET A 12 -29.60 24.76 9.03
CA MET A 12 -28.41 24.13 8.45
C MET A 12 -27.13 24.45 9.22
N LEU A 13 -26.97 25.72 9.63
CA LEU A 13 -25.79 26.16 10.40
C LEU A 13 -25.74 25.48 11.78
N VAL A 14 -26.88 25.39 12.47
CA VAL A 14 -26.99 24.74 13.79
C VAL A 14 -26.66 23.25 13.69
N VAL A 15 -27.16 22.55 12.66
CA VAL A 15 -26.84 21.13 12.42
C VAL A 15 -25.36 20.93 12.14
N ALA A 16 -24.73 21.79 11.33
CA ALA A 16 -23.31 21.72 11.03
C ALA A 16 -22.43 21.93 12.27
N VAL A 17 -22.76 22.91 13.12
CA VAL A 17 -22.05 23.16 14.39
C VAL A 17 -22.20 21.99 15.35
N PHE A 18 -23.38 21.37 15.42
CA PHE A 18 -23.62 20.20 16.29
C PHE A 18 -22.85 18.96 15.81
N ALA A 19 -22.77 18.75 14.49
CA ALA A 19 -21.98 17.67 13.91
C ALA A 19 -20.47 17.84 14.17
N LEU A 20 -19.95 19.07 14.03
CA LEU A 20 -18.55 19.37 14.31
C LEU A 20 -18.19 19.20 15.79
N ARG A 21 -19.10 19.58 16.70
CA ARG A 21 -18.88 19.41 18.14
C ARG A 21 -18.86 17.93 18.55
N ARG A 22 -19.75 17.12 17.98
CA ARG A 22 -19.81 15.68 18.23
C ARG A 22 -18.57 14.93 17.73
N LEU A 23 -17.94 15.41 16.66
CA LEU A 23 -16.65 14.88 16.19
C LEU A 23 -15.52 15.22 17.17
N GLY A 24 -15.49 16.44 17.72
CA GLY A 24 -14.47 16.86 18.69
C GLY A 24 -14.51 16.07 20.01
N ASP A 25 -15.71 15.80 20.53
CA ASP A 25 -15.88 15.07 21.80
C ASP A 25 -15.45 13.60 21.68
N GLY A 26 -15.59 12.99 20.50
CA GLY A 26 -15.14 11.61 20.23
C GLY A 26 -13.61 11.44 20.27
N PHE A 27 -12.84 12.47 19.91
CA PHE A 27 -11.37 12.44 19.98
C PHE A 27 -10.83 12.62 21.41
N ALA A 28 -11.54 13.37 22.26
CA ALA A 28 -11.13 13.58 23.65
C ALA A 28 -11.29 12.33 24.53
N GLU A 29 -12.22 11.43 24.18
CA GLU A 29 -12.48 10.20 24.95
C GLU A 29 -11.52 9.05 24.60
N MET A 30 -10.99 9.01 23.37
CA MET A 30 -9.95 8.03 22.98
C MET A 30 -8.60 8.32 23.65
N GLY A 31 -8.27 9.58 23.94
CA GLY A 31 -7.00 9.96 24.58
C GLY A 31 -6.90 9.63 26.08
N LYS A 32 -8.00 9.34 26.78
CA LYS A 32 -8.00 9.13 28.24
C LYS A 32 -7.87 7.67 28.68
N LYS A 33 -8.05 6.69 27.79
CA LYS A 33 -7.97 5.26 28.13
C LYS A 33 -6.57 4.64 28.00
N ALA A 34 -5.56 5.40 27.56
CA ALA A 34 -4.20 4.88 27.32
C ALA A 34 -3.22 5.02 28.50
N ASN A 35 -3.61 5.63 29.63
CA ASN A 35 -2.67 5.92 30.73
C ASN A 35 -2.81 4.93 31.90
N HIS A 36 -2.34 3.70 31.71
CA HIS A 36 -1.81 2.90 32.82
C HIS A 36 -0.90 1.79 32.30
N VAL A 37 0.39 2.10 32.12
CA VAL A 37 1.45 1.09 32.08
C VAL A 37 2.68 1.63 32.81
N GLU A 38 3.23 0.78 33.68
CA GLU A 38 4.37 1.01 34.55
C GLU A 38 5.65 1.38 33.80
N ALA A 39 6.40 2.30 34.38
CA ALA A 39 7.68 2.78 33.86
C ALA A 39 8.77 1.69 33.95
N PHE A 40 9.09 1.05 32.82
CA PHE A 40 10.34 0.30 32.67
C PHE A 40 11.48 1.28 32.38
N ARG A 41 12.48 1.31 33.27
CA ARG A 41 13.73 2.04 33.06
C ARG A 41 14.63 1.25 32.11
N TYR A 42 14.85 1.76 30.90
CA TYR A 42 15.95 1.34 30.03
C TYR A 42 17.10 2.35 30.13
N ALA A 43 18.32 1.83 30.24
CA ALA A 43 19.55 2.62 30.17
C ALA A 43 19.86 2.97 28.70
N PRO A 44 20.39 4.18 28.40
CA PRO A 44 20.69 4.58 27.04
C PRO A 44 21.92 3.83 26.52
N VAL A 45 21.77 3.19 25.35
CA VAL A 45 22.90 2.89 24.47
C VAL A 45 23.11 4.12 23.60
N LEU A 46 24.29 4.74 23.72
CA LEU A 46 24.69 5.83 22.85
C LEU A 46 25.18 5.22 21.53
N ASP A 47 24.41 5.38 20.47
CA ASP A 47 24.88 5.08 19.10
C ASP A 47 25.82 6.19 18.61
N GLU A 48 26.99 5.80 18.13
CA GLU A 48 27.91 6.71 17.45
C GLU A 48 27.43 7.04 16.03
N PRO A 49 27.58 8.28 15.56
CA PRO A 49 27.29 8.65 14.18
C PRO A 49 28.41 8.18 13.25
N GLY A 50 28.09 7.46 12.15
CA GLY A 50 28.95 7.52 10.97
C GLY A 50 29.23 6.27 10.14
N THR A 51 28.50 5.15 10.28
CA THR A 51 28.70 4.02 9.34
C THR A 51 27.39 3.64 8.65
N PRO A 52 27.30 3.67 7.31
CA PRO A 52 26.18 3.06 6.62
C PRO A 52 26.16 1.57 6.99
N PRO A 53 25.02 1.00 7.42
CA PRO A 53 24.96 -0.41 7.76
C PRO A 53 25.33 -1.24 6.54
N SER A 54 26.22 -2.22 6.73
CA SER A 54 26.46 -3.26 5.72
C SER A 54 25.12 -3.87 5.29
N PRO A 55 24.92 -4.19 4.01
CA PRO A 55 23.66 -4.77 3.53
C PRO A 55 23.42 -6.12 4.22
N VAL A 56 22.64 -6.09 5.30
CA VAL A 56 22.18 -7.30 5.97
C VAL A 56 21.12 -7.89 5.05
N ARG A 57 21.51 -8.93 4.31
CA ARG A 57 20.59 -9.75 3.54
C ARG A 57 19.53 -10.29 4.53
N PRO A 58 18.25 -9.91 4.43
CA PRO A 58 17.26 -10.30 5.42
C PRO A 58 17.11 -11.83 5.40
N LYS A 59 17.37 -12.47 6.55
CA LYS A 59 16.92 -13.84 6.79
C LYS A 59 15.39 -13.76 6.86
N GLY A 60 14.73 -14.36 5.87
CA GLY A 60 13.31 -14.18 5.59
C GLY A 60 12.41 -14.22 6.82
N ALA A 61 11.87 -13.05 7.17
CA ALA A 61 10.62 -13.00 7.90
C ALA A 61 9.56 -13.55 6.93
N ALA A 62 8.95 -14.67 7.30
CA ALA A 62 7.84 -15.22 6.56
C ALA A 62 6.67 -14.22 6.64
N VAL A 63 6.50 -13.41 5.60
CA VAL A 63 5.24 -12.72 5.36
C VAL A 63 4.21 -13.83 5.17
N ALA A 64 3.43 -14.09 6.21
CA ALA A 64 2.38 -15.10 6.14
C ALA A 64 1.38 -14.64 5.08
N HIS A 65 1.31 -15.36 3.95
CA HIS A 65 0.22 -15.19 3.02
C HIS A 65 -1.07 -15.55 3.77
N LEU A 66 -1.86 -14.52 4.10
CA LEU A 66 -3.15 -14.71 4.75
C LEU A 66 -4.02 -15.63 3.89
N PRO A 67 -4.64 -16.67 4.48
CA PRO A 67 -5.39 -17.66 3.72
C PRO A 67 -6.69 -17.06 3.14
N ARG A 68 -6.90 -17.28 1.83
CA ARG A 68 -8.03 -16.84 0.97
C ARG A 68 -9.43 -17.38 1.35
N THR A 69 -9.78 -17.52 2.62
CA THR A 69 -10.99 -18.26 3.03
C THR A 69 -12.31 -17.52 2.75
N ALA A 70 -12.33 -16.18 2.79
CA ALA A 70 -13.56 -15.40 2.54
C ALA A 70 -13.97 -15.36 1.05
N SER A 71 -13.02 -15.50 0.12
CA SER A 71 -13.30 -15.53 -1.32
C SER A 71 -14.06 -16.81 -1.71
N SER A 72 -13.65 -17.97 -1.18
CA SER A 72 -14.13 -19.27 -1.65
C SER A 72 -15.64 -19.50 -1.43
N VAL A 73 -16.20 -18.97 -0.34
CA VAL A 73 -17.64 -19.08 -0.03
C VAL A 73 -18.49 -18.16 -0.91
N ARG A 74 -18.04 -16.92 -1.13
CA ARG A 74 -18.71 -15.97 -2.03
C ARG A 74 -18.72 -16.51 -3.46
N ASP A 75 -17.62 -17.10 -3.89
CA ASP A 75 -17.49 -17.71 -5.22
C ASP A 75 -18.43 -18.91 -5.40
N ALA A 76 -18.75 -19.65 -4.34
CA ALA A 76 -19.69 -20.78 -4.43
C ALA A 76 -21.14 -20.31 -4.66
N ALA A 77 -21.60 -19.29 -3.92
CA ALA A 77 -22.95 -18.74 -4.07
C ALA A 77 -23.18 -18.12 -5.46
N VAL A 78 -22.18 -17.38 -5.96
CA VAL A 78 -22.20 -16.79 -7.31
C VAL A 78 -22.34 -17.88 -8.37
N ARG A 79 -21.56 -18.96 -8.25
CA ARG A 79 -21.58 -20.08 -9.20
C ARG A 79 -22.89 -20.87 -9.23
N ALA A 80 -23.58 -20.97 -8.09
CA ALA A 80 -24.83 -21.74 -7.96
C ALA A 80 -26.09 -21.02 -8.47
N MET A 81 -26.07 -19.69 -8.58
CA MET A 81 -27.21 -18.89 -9.06
C MET A 81 -27.55 -19.26 -10.53
N SER A 82 -28.71 -18.90 -11.09
CA SER A 82 -28.90 -18.94 -12.56
C SER A 82 -28.76 -17.52 -13.15
N ALA A 83 -28.76 -17.38 -14.48
CA ALA A 83 -28.80 -16.03 -15.09
C ALA A 83 -30.13 -15.32 -14.78
N GLN A 84 -31.24 -16.07 -14.72
CA GLN A 84 -32.56 -15.55 -14.39
C GLN A 84 -32.63 -15.10 -12.92
N ASP A 85 -32.11 -15.92 -11.99
CA ASP A 85 -32.07 -15.56 -10.56
C ASP A 85 -31.18 -14.33 -10.31
N ALA A 86 -30.05 -14.25 -11.01
CA ALA A 86 -29.15 -13.10 -10.94
C ALA A 86 -29.83 -11.81 -11.44
N ALA A 87 -30.53 -11.89 -12.58
CA ALA A 87 -31.31 -10.76 -13.10
C ALA A 87 -32.46 -10.36 -12.16
N ALA A 88 -33.19 -11.33 -11.60
CA ALA A 88 -34.26 -11.07 -10.65
C ALA A 88 -33.73 -10.42 -9.36
N CYS A 89 -32.58 -10.88 -8.85
CA CYS A 89 -31.91 -10.26 -7.71
C CYS A 89 -31.55 -8.79 -8.00
N LEU A 90 -30.99 -8.49 -9.18
CA LEU A 90 -30.65 -7.11 -9.56
C LEU A 90 -31.88 -6.20 -9.75
N ALA A 91 -33.02 -6.76 -10.14
CA ALA A 91 -34.28 -6.03 -10.25
C ALA A 91 -34.93 -5.74 -8.89
N GLY A 92 -34.43 -6.35 -7.80
CA GLY A 92 -34.93 -6.11 -6.45
C GLY A 92 -34.69 -4.69 -5.94
N ALA A 93 -35.31 -4.35 -4.81
CA ALA A 93 -35.19 -3.01 -4.20
C ALA A 93 -33.76 -2.66 -3.74
N LYS A 94 -32.90 -3.66 -3.58
CA LYS A 94 -31.50 -3.53 -3.16
C LYS A 94 -30.63 -4.42 -4.04
N PRO A 95 -30.14 -3.93 -5.20
CA PRO A 95 -29.21 -4.69 -6.01
C PRO A 95 -27.90 -4.89 -5.25
N GLU A 96 -27.31 -6.08 -5.36
CA GLU A 96 -26.07 -6.45 -4.67
C GLU A 96 -24.99 -6.91 -5.65
N ALA A 97 -23.72 -6.69 -5.28
CA ALA A 97 -22.56 -7.05 -6.11
C ALA A 97 -22.50 -8.54 -6.50
N PRO A 98 -22.84 -9.52 -5.64
CA PRO A 98 -22.86 -10.93 -6.02
C PRO A 98 -23.81 -11.24 -7.20
N CYS A 99 -24.94 -10.51 -7.30
CA CYS A 99 -25.91 -10.74 -8.36
C CYS A 99 -25.43 -10.21 -9.71
N LEU A 100 -24.78 -9.03 -9.73
CA LEU A 100 -24.14 -8.51 -10.94
C LEU A 100 -22.98 -9.41 -11.39
N ARG A 101 -22.21 -9.95 -10.43
CA ARG A 101 -21.13 -10.91 -10.71
C ARG A 101 -21.67 -12.18 -11.36
N ALA A 102 -22.68 -12.79 -10.75
CA ALA A 102 -23.32 -14.01 -11.25
C ALA A 102 -23.92 -13.82 -12.65
N LEU A 103 -24.52 -12.64 -12.93
CA LEU A 103 -25.02 -12.32 -14.26
C LEU A 103 -23.87 -12.16 -15.26
N ALA A 104 -22.79 -11.46 -14.90
CA ALA A 104 -21.66 -11.22 -15.80
C ALA A 104 -20.91 -12.50 -16.22
N GLU A 105 -20.91 -13.53 -15.37
CA GLU A 105 -20.34 -14.85 -15.67
C GLU A 105 -21.17 -15.66 -16.67
N ARG A 106 -22.48 -15.42 -16.76
CA ARG A 106 -23.42 -16.22 -17.57
C ARG A 106 -23.93 -15.50 -18.81
N ASP A 107 -24.20 -14.21 -18.68
CA ASP A 107 -24.75 -13.34 -19.72
C ASP A 107 -24.14 -11.94 -19.58
N ARG A 108 -22.93 -11.80 -20.11
CA ARG A 108 -22.19 -10.54 -20.05
C ARG A 108 -22.90 -9.39 -20.77
N PRO A 109 -23.54 -9.57 -21.94
CA PRO A 109 -24.37 -8.51 -22.54
C PRO A 109 -25.46 -7.99 -21.60
N ALA A 110 -26.21 -8.88 -20.94
CA ALA A 110 -27.23 -8.48 -19.95
C ALA A 110 -26.61 -7.77 -18.74
N ALA A 111 -25.49 -8.27 -18.22
CA ALA A 111 -24.77 -7.64 -17.13
C ALA A 111 -24.29 -6.23 -17.48
N ASN A 112 -23.77 -6.03 -18.70
CA ASN A 112 -23.35 -4.70 -19.19
C ASN A 112 -24.54 -3.75 -19.33
N ALA A 113 -25.72 -4.24 -19.74
CA ALA A 113 -26.93 -3.42 -19.77
C ALA A 113 -27.34 -2.98 -18.36
N ALA A 114 -27.34 -3.90 -17.39
CA ALA A 114 -27.66 -3.60 -15.99
C ALA A 114 -26.63 -2.66 -15.34
N ALA A 115 -25.35 -2.84 -15.63
CA ALA A 115 -24.25 -2.06 -15.08
C ALA A 115 -24.40 -0.55 -15.34
N LYS A 116 -24.99 -0.14 -16.47
CA LYS A 116 -25.23 1.29 -16.80
C LYS A 116 -26.02 2.03 -15.73
N ALA A 117 -26.98 1.37 -15.08
CA ALA A 117 -27.79 1.97 -14.02
C ALA A 117 -27.09 1.98 -12.65
N LEU A 118 -25.93 1.36 -12.53
CA LEU A 118 -25.24 1.10 -11.27
C LEU A 118 -23.89 1.82 -11.16
N VAL A 119 -23.43 2.49 -12.23
CA VAL A 119 -22.10 3.13 -12.29
C VAL A 119 -21.87 4.20 -11.24
N ASP A 120 -22.92 4.88 -10.78
CA ASP A 120 -22.82 5.98 -9.82
C ASP A 120 -22.85 5.50 -8.36
N LYS A 121 -22.97 4.18 -8.13
CA LYS A 121 -22.90 3.64 -6.77
C LYS A 121 -21.46 3.83 -6.22
N PRO A 122 -21.29 4.32 -4.98
CA PRO A 122 -19.98 4.56 -4.40
C PRO A 122 -19.33 3.30 -3.80
N ASP A 123 -20.01 2.16 -3.82
CA ASP A 123 -19.62 0.92 -3.17
C ASP A 123 -19.00 -0.09 -4.17
N ALA A 124 -18.77 -1.32 -3.70
CA ALA A 124 -18.23 -2.42 -4.50
C ALA A 124 -19.10 -2.76 -5.72
N LEU A 125 -20.42 -2.52 -5.66
CA LEU A 125 -21.32 -2.73 -6.80
C LEU A 125 -21.01 -1.72 -7.91
N GLY A 126 -20.77 -0.47 -7.56
CA GLY A 126 -20.38 0.56 -8.53
C GLY A 126 -19.02 0.29 -9.16
N VAL A 127 -18.03 -0.19 -8.38
CA VAL A 127 -16.71 -0.58 -8.91
C VAL A 127 -16.84 -1.72 -9.92
N LEU A 128 -17.65 -2.73 -9.61
CA LEU A 128 -17.94 -3.84 -10.53
C LEU A 128 -18.64 -3.34 -11.80
N ALA A 129 -19.67 -2.50 -11.67
CA ALA A 129 -20.39 -1.93 -12.81
C ALA A 129 -19.47 -1.13 -13.74
N ARG A 130 -18.63 -0.25 -13.19
CA ARG A 130 -17.64 0.52 -13.97
C ARG A 130 -16.63 -0.39 -14.65
N SER A 131 -16.17 -1.47 -13.98
CA SER A 131 -15.26 -2.45 -14.57
C SER A 131 -15.87 -3.20 -15.76
N LEU A 132 -17.12 -3.64 -15.64
CA LEU A 132 -17.84 -4.33 -16.72
C LEU A 132 -18.00 -3.46 -17.97
N LEU A 133 -18.23 -2.15 -17.78
CA LEU A 133 -18.35 -1.20 -18.88
C LEU A 133 -17.01 -0.76 -19.45
N ALA A 134 -15.96 -0.71 -18.64
CA ALA A 134 -14.62 -0.32 -19.07
C ALA A 134 -13.90 -1.40 -19.87
N TYR A 135 -14.18 -2.68 -19.59
CA TYR A 135 -13.50 -3.80 -20.19
C TYR A 135 -14.48 -4.77 -20.83
N ALA A 136 -14.37 -4.94 -22.14
CA ALA A 136 -15.28 -5.78 -22.92
C ALA A 136 -15.32 -7.22 -22.41
N ASP A 137 -14.17 -7.76 -21.99
CA ASP A 137 -14.01 -9.13 -21.52
C ASP A 137 -12.78 -9.28 -20.58
N ARG A 138 -12.52 -10.53 -20.18
CA ARG A 138 -11.37 -10.90 -19.34
C ARG A 138 -10.03 -10.61 -20.02
N ALA A 139 -9.93 -10.77 -21.34
CA ALA A 139 -8.68 -10.53 -22.06
C ALA A 139 -8.31 -9.04 -22.04
N ALA A 140 -9.30 -8.15 -22.18
CA ALA A 140 -9.10 -6.71 -22.05
C ALA A 140 -8.65 -6.29 -20.64
N LEU A 141 -9.21 -6.91 -19.58
CA LEU A 141 -8.75 -6.70 -18.19
C LEU A 141 -7.28 -7.12 -18.00
N ILE A 142 -6.93 -8.31 -18.49
CA ILE A 142 -5.55 -8.83 -18.41
C ILE A 142 -4.60 -7.91 -19.17
N ALA A 143 -4.95 -7.53 -20.40
CA ALA A 143 -4.13 -6.62 -21.21
C ALA A 143 -3.92 -5.28 -20.51
N ALA A 144 -4.95 -4.74 -19.84
CA ALA A 144 -4.83 -3.50 -19.08
C ALA A 144 -3.88 -3.62 -17.89
N LEU A 145 -3.92 -4.73 -17.14
CA LEU A 145 -2.98 -4.95 -16.04
C LEU A 145 -1.56 -5.21 -16.54
N THR A 146 -1.37 -6.03 -17.57
CA THR A 146 -0.05 -6.27 -18.17
C THR A 146 0.57 -4.96 -18.68
N GLY A 147 -0.24 -4.11 -19.32
CA GLY A 147 0.19 -2.78 -19.78
C GLY A 147 0.55 -1.80 -18.65
N SER A 148 0.21 -2.10 -17.39
CA SER A 148 0.58 -1.31 -16.22
C SER A 148 2.00 -1.59 -15.70
N GLY A 149 2.71 -2.58 -16.28
CA GLY A 149 3.99 -3.06 -15.77
C GLY A 149 3.85 -4.16 -14.70
N CYS A 150 2.62 -4.53 -14.35
CA CYS A 150 2.33 -5.72 -13.55
C CYS A 150 2.38 -6.96 -14.45
N GLU A 151 3.58 -7.44 -14.73
CA GLU A 151 3.81 -8.63 -15.55
C GLU A 151 3.55 -9.90 -14.73
N ARG A 152 2.43 -10.60 -14.94
CA ARG A 152 2.32 -12.06 -14.72
C ARG A 152 1.07 -12.67 -15.32
N GLU A 153 1.07 -14.00 -15.32
CA GLU A 153 -0.08 -14.82 -15.67
C GLU A 153 -1.25 -14.54 -14.70
N PRO A 154 -2.44 -14.22 -15.22
CA PRO A 154 -3.59 -13.88 -14.40
C PRO A 154 -4.04 -15.09 -13.55
N PRO A 155 -4.62 -14.86 -12.36
CA PRO A 155 -5.21 -15.95 -11.59
C PRO A 155 -6.23 -16.73 -12.42
N SER A 156 -6.26 -18.04 -12.19
CA SER A 156 -7.34 -18.90 -12.66
C SER A 156 -8.62 -18.57 -11.89
N GLY A 157 -9.75 -18.50 -12.59
CA GLY A 157 -11.06 -18.20 -12.00
C GLY A 157 -11.76 -17.00 -12.63
N SER A 158 -12.88 -16.62 -12.00
CA SER A 158 -13.71 -15.51 -12.43
C SER A 158 -13.07 -14.17 -12.05
N VAL A 159 -12.61 -13.45 -13.07
CA VAL A 159 -12.02 -12.12 -12.94
C VAL A 159 -12.93 -11.15 -13.70
N LEU A 160 -13.55 -10.23 -12.96
CA LEU A 160 -14.53 -9.29 -13.51
C LEU A 160 -14.18 -7.83 -13.23
N THR A 161 -13.27 -7.59 -12.27
CA THR A 161 -12.75 -6.27 -11.91
C THR A 161 -11.23 -6.25 -11.93
N LEU A 162 -10.63 -5.05 -11.95
CA LEU A 162 -9.20 -4.90 -11.72
C LEU A 162 -8.81 -5.38 -10.32
N LEU A 163 -9.66 -5.15 -9.31
CA LEU A 163 -9.41 -5.59 -7.94
C LEU A 163 -9.20 -7.11 -7.85
N ASP A 164 -10.08 -7.90 -8.49
CA ASP A 164 -9.96 -9.36 -8.55
C ASP A 164 -8.62 -9.82 -9.12
N LEU A 165 -8.14 -9.06 -10.11
CA LEU A 165 -6.92 -9.40 -10.83
C LEU A 165 -5.68 -9.01 -10.03
N VAL A 166 -5.69 -7.84 -9.38
CA VAL A 166 -4.53 -7.37 -8.59
C VAL A 166 -4.37 -8.13 -7.29
N GLU A 167 -5.43 -8.53 -6.59
CA GLU A 167 -5.36 -9.28 -5.32
C GLU A 167 -4.58 -10.61 -5.45
N GLY A 168 -4.59 -11.22 -6.64
CA GLY A 168 -3.82 -12.44 -6.93
C GLY A 168 -2.49 -12.19 -7.65
N SER A 169 -2.12 -10.93 -7.88
CA SER A 169 -0.99 -10.56 -8.72
C SER A 169 0.29 -10.32 -7.89
N PRO A 170 1.48 -10.41 -8.51
CA PRO A 170 2.75 -10.13 -7.83
C PRO A 170 3.01 -8.66 -7.58
N CYS A 171 2.19 -7.79 -8.17
CA CYS A 171 2.29 -6.36 -7.99
C CYS A 171 1.39 -5.87 -6.84
N ALA A 172 0.73 -6.78 -6.13
CA ALA A 172 -0.01 -6.48 -4.92
C ALA A 172 0.54 -7.24 -3.71
N LEU A 173 0.40 -6.63 -2.53
CA LEU A 173 0.71 -7.26 -1.26
C LEU A 173 -0.44 -7.01 -0.28
N GLY A 174 -1.09 -8.10 0.12
CA GLY A 174 -1.95 -8.12 1.31
C GLY A 174 -1.11 -8.42 2.55
N PHE A 175 -1.25 -7.64 3.61
CA PHE A 175 -0.55 -7.85 4.89
C PHE A 175 -1.34 -7.29 6.08
N ASP A 176 -0.99 -7.76 7.28
CA ASP A 176 -1.51 -7.21 8.54
C ASP A 176 -0.73 -5.94 8.92
N PRO A 177 -1.38 -4.76 9.02
CA PRO A 177 -0.71 -3.54 9.42
C PRO A 177 -0.32 -3.53 10.92
N GLU A 178 -0.82 -4.46 11.73
CA GLU A 178 -0.33 -4.67 13.10
C GLU A 178 1.02 -5.41 13.06
N SER A 179 2.08 -4.70 13.42
CA SER A 179 3.44 -5.26 13.50
C SER A 179 3.60 -6.23 14.68
N GLY A 180 2.80 -6.02 15.75
CA GLY A 180 2.84 -6.77 17.00
C GLY A 180 4.14 -6.59 17.81
N ARG A 181 4.99 -5.61 17.47
CA ARG A 181 6.33 -5.44 18.06
C ARG A 181 6.80 -3.98 18.02
N LEU A 182 7.66 -3.62 18.96
CA LEU A 182 8.43 -2.37 18.93
C LEU A 182 9.92 -2.72 18.78
N PRO A 183 10.65 -2.14 17.80
CA PRO A 183 10.14 -1.25 16.75
C PRO A 183 9.22 -1.96 15.76
N ASN A 184 8.36 -1.17 15.09
CA ASN A 184 7.42 -1.70 14.10
C ASN A 184 8.08 -2.33 12.88
N ARG A 185 9.34 -2.02 12.57
CA ARG A 185 10.06 -2.53 11.39
C ARG A 185 9.49 -2.03 10.07
N HIS A 186 9.10 -0.75 9.98
CA HIS A 186 8.79 -0.07 8.72
C HIS A 186 9.89 -0.25 7.67
N GLY A 187 11.16 -0.38 8.07
CA GLY A 187 12.27 -0.73 7.16
C GLY A 187 12.09 -2.07 6.43
N GLU A 188 11.56 -3.09 7.11
CA GLU A 188 11.21 -4.38 6.50
C GLU A 188 10.01 -4.24 5.54
N LEU A 189 9.01 -3.45 5.93
CA LEU A 189 7.85 -3.17 5.08
C LEU A 189 8.25 -2.38 3.82
N LEU A 190 9.12 -1.38 3.94
CA LEU A 190 9.69 -0.63 2.82
C LEU A 190 10.38 -1.55 1.82
N THR A 191 11.24 -2.44 2.31
CA THR A 191 11.96 -3.41 1.48
C THR A 191 10.99 -4.36 0.78
N THR A 192 10.02 -4.90 1.51
CA THR A 192 9.02 -5.82 0.97
C THR A 192 8.16 -5.15 -0.11
N LEU A 193 7.68 -3.93 0.14
CA LEU A 193 6.86 -3.20 -0.83
C LEU A 193 7.67 -2.72 -2.04
N ALA A 194 8.93 -2.30 -1.86
CA ALA A 194 9.81 -1.97 -2.98
C ALA A 194 10.04 -3.17 -3.92
N SER A 195 10.03 -4.39 -3.39
CA SER A 195 10.18 -5.61 -4.18
C SER A 195 9.02 -5.87 -5.17
N LEU A 196 7.84 -5.28 -4.94
CA LEU A 196 6.72 -5.32 -5.91
C LEU A 196 7.09 -4.65 -7.25
N ALA A 197 8.12 -3.79 -7.24
CA ALA A 197 8.65 -3.10 -8.41
C ALA A 197 10.08 -3.53 -8.72
N ALA A 198 10.44 -4.79 -8.46
CA ALA A 198 11.83 -5.27 -8.50
C ALA A 198 12.62 -4.85 -9.75
N ARG A 199 11.99 -4.78 -10.93
CA ARG A 199 12.66 -4.33 -12.16
C ARG A 199 12.96 -2.84 -12.22
N GLU A 200 12.13 -2.01 -11.60
CA GLU A 200 12.20 -0.54 -11.70
C GLU A 200 12.94 0.11 -10.52
N LEU A 201 12.71 -0.39 -9.29
CA LEU A 201 13.31 0.17 -8.07
C LEU A 201 14.47 -0.63 -7.49
N MET A 202 14.46 -1.96 -7.63
CA MET A 202 15.53 -2.82 -7.09
C MET A 202 16.64 -3.10 -8.10
N GLY A 203 16.57 -2.49 -9.31
CA GLY A 203 17.65 -2.46 -10.27
C GLY A 203 18.70 -1.40 -9.90
N PRO A 204 19.83 -1.31 -10.63
CA PRO A 204 20.83 -0.29 -10.40
C PRO A 204 20.25 1.13 -10.56
N PRO A 205 20.52 2.06 -9.64
CA PRO A 205 21.32 1.92 -8.41
C PRO A 205 20.60 1.18 -7.28
N GLU A 206 21.31 0.33 -6.55
CA GLU A 206 20.78 -0.39 -5.39
C GLU A 206 20.20 0.60 -4.37
N VAL A 207 19.01 0.27 -3.87
CA VAL A 207 18.34 1.02 -2.81
C VAL A 207 18.38 0.22 -1.52
N VAL A 208 18.89 0.84 -0.46
CA VAL A 208 18.85 0.28 0.90
C VAL A 208 17.81 1.05 1.71
N PHE A 209 17.05 0.34 2.55
CA PHE A 209 16.08 0.92 3.46
C PHE A 209 16.46 0.64 4.91
N ASP A 210 16.14 1.58 5.80
CA ASP A 210 16.38 1.47 7.24
C ASP A 210 15.37 2.36 7.98
N GLU A 211 15.33 2.19 9.28
CA GLU A 211 14.59 3.05 10.19
C GLU A 211 15.42 3.36 11.43
N SER A 212 15.20 4.54 12.01
CA SER A 212 15.60 4.77 13.40
C SER A 212 14.41 5.05 14.27
N GLU A 213 14.47 4.41 15.44
CA GLU A 213 13.52 4.58 16.51
C GLU A 213 13.67 5.93 17.20
N PRO A 214 12.56 6.51 17.69
CA PRO A 214 12.62 7.64 18.60
C PRO A 214 13.26 7.24 19.95
N PRO A 215 14.18 8.06 20.52
CA PRO A 215 14.86 7.75 21.78
C PRO A 215 13.94 7.49 22.98
N ASN A 216 12.73 8.04 22.94
CA ASN A 216 11.77 8.00 24.05
C ASN A 216 10.47 7.28 23.68
N GLY A 217 10.42 6.55 22.56
CA GLY A 217 9.20 5.88 22.09
C GLY A 217 8.05 6.80 21.65
N ALA A 218 8.08 8.11 21.97
CA ALA A 218 6.98 9.04 21.71
C ALA A 218 7.14 9.88 20.43
N ALA A 219 8.34 9.93 19.85
CA ALA A 219 8.63 10.71 18.63
C ALA A 219 8.32 9.90 17.36
N PRO A 220 8.21 10.54 16.18
CA PRO A 220 8.06 9.81 14.92
C PRO A 220 9.32 8.98 14.62
N TYR A 221 9.12 7.81 14.01
CA TYR A 221 10.19 7.05 13.39
C TYR A 221 10.77 7.85 12.22
N ALA A 222 12.08 7.77 12.01
CA ALA A 222 12.70 8.30 10.80
C ALA A 222 12.94 7.15 9.81
N LEU A 223 12.16 7.15 8.73
CA LEU A 223 12.29 6.21 7.63
C LEU A 223 13.36 6.72 6.67
N ARG A 224 14.27 5.84 6.24
CA ARG A 224 15.38 6.22 5.37
C ARG A 224 15.49 5.31 4.17
N ALA A 225 15.83 5.90 3.03
CA ALA A 225 16.27 5.19 1.85
C ALA A 225 17.59 5.78 1.36
N TRP A 226 18.53 4.93 0.97
CA TRP A 226 19.78 5.32 0.35
C TRP A 226 19.79 4.84 -1.08
N SER A 227 20.18 5.72 -1.99
CA SER A 227 20.40 5.37 -3.40
C SER A 227 21.58 6.20 -3.90
N ASN A 228 22.65 5.53 -4.34
CA ASN A 228 23.94 6.16 -4.63
C ASN A 228 24.48 6.99 -3.44
N ASP A 229 24.72 8.28 -3.65
CA ASP A 229 25.24 9.28 -2.70
C ASP A 229 24.11 10.07 -2.00
N ARG A 230 22.85 9.65 -2.16
CA ARG A 230 21.69 10.38 -1.66
C ARG A 230 20.97 9.61 -0.59
N ARG A 231 20.62 10.35 0.48
CA ARG A 231 19.75 9.89 1.54
C ARG A 231 18.39 10.59 1.41
N PHE A 232 17.34 9.79 1.43
CA PHE A 232 15.95 10.24 1.46
C PHE A 232 15.42 9.94 2.84
N THR A 233 14.76 10.91 3.49
CA THR A 233 14.22 10.73 4.84
C THR A 233 12.78 11.21 4.91
N ALA A 234 11.94 10.41 5.57
CA ALA A 234 10.55 10.70 5.88
C ALA A 234 10.27 10.39 7.35
N GLN A 235 9.28 11.07 7.93
CA GLN A 235 8.80 10.78 9.28
C GLN A 235 7.58 9.87 9.23
N ALA A 236 7.58 8.80 10.02
CA ALA A 236 6.44 7.94 10.25
C ALA A 236 5.91 8.16 11.67
N ARG A 237 4.59 8.30 11.80
CA ARG A 237 3.95 8.42 13.12
C ARG A 237 4.13 7.12 13.89
N ASN A 238 4.28 7.23 15.20
CA ASN A 238 4.19 6.07 16.06
C ASN A 238 2.72 5.76 16.32
N PHE A 239 2.24 4.64 15.77
CA PHE A 239 0.91 4.08 16.05
C PHE A 239 1.02 2.87 16.96
N ASP A 240 1.95 2.91 17.90
CA ASP A 240 2.34 1.80 18.76
C ASP A 240 2.72 0.59 17.93
N GLY A 241 2.07 -0.56 18.08
CA GLY A 241 2.35 -1.77 17.31
C GLY A 241 1.84 -1.78 15.86
N TRP A 242 1.63 -0.62 15.23
CA TRP A 242 1.07 -0.51 13.87
C TRP A 242 1.97 0.27 12.92
N TYR A 243 2.06 -0.17 11.66
CA TYR A 243 2.78 0.57 10.63
C TYR A 243 2.07 1.90 10.29
N ASP A 244 2.85 2.95 10.05
CA ASP A 244 2.36 4.15 9.35
C ASP A 244 2.51 3.89 7.85
N VAL A 245 1.56 3.14 7.29
CA VAL A 245 1.57 2.72 5.88
C VAL A 245 1.61 3.94 4.95
N ASP A 246 0.92 5.04 5.30
CA ASP A 246 0.94 6.27 4.52
C ASP A 246 2.38 6.82 4.38
N ALA A 247 3.15 6.87 5.47
CA ALA A 247 4.53 7.35 5.44
C ALA A 247 5.45 6.45 4.61
N VAL A 248 5.26 5.12 4.70
CA VAL A 248 6.00 4.13 3.92
C VAL A 248 5.74 4.30 2.43
N LEU A 249 4.47 4.38 2.01
CA LEU A 249 4.11 4.60 0.62
C LEU A 249 4.59 5.97 0.11
N GLY A 250 4.54 6.99 0.95
CA GLY A 250 5.04 8.33 0.63
C GLY A 250 6.53 8.32 0.30
N LEU A 251 7.35 7.66 1.12
CA LEU A 251 8.80 7.54 0.86
C LEU A 251 9.09 6.76 -0.43
N LEU A 252 8.41 5.64 -0.67
CA LEU A 252 8.61 4.83 -1.89
C LEU A 252 8.25 5.61 -3.16
N ASN A 253 7.09 6.28 -3.15
CA ASN A 253 6.63 7.05 -4.30
C ASN A 253 7.55 8.23 -4.61
N GLU A 254 8.03 8.93 -3.58
CA GLU A 254 8.96 10.04 -3.74
C GLU A 254 10.32 9.56 -4.22
N LEU A 255 10.84 8.46 -3.67
CA LEU A 255 12.08 7.85 -4.12
C LEU A 255 11.97 7.49 -5.62
N ALA A 256 10.90 6.79 -6.02
CA ALA A 256 10.67 6.44 -7.41
C ALA A 256 10.61 7.70 -8.31
N ARG A 257 9.93 8.75 -7.87
CA ARG A 257 9.88 10.03 -8.60
C ARG A 257 11.27 10.65 -8.77
N ARG A 258 12.09 10.67 -7.71
CA ARG A 258 13.44 11.26 -7.71
C ARG A 258 14.43 10.45 -8.55
N LEU A 259 14.21 9.15 -8.67
CA LEU A 259 14.95 8.26 -9.55
C LEU A 259 14.40 8.23 -10.99
N GLY A 260 13.40 9.06 -11.32
CA GLY A 260 12.81 9.12 -12.66
C GLY A 260 12.00 7.89 -13.05
N LYS A 261 11.58 7.08 -12.08
CA LYS A 261 10.81 5.86 -12.28
C LYS A 261 9.32 6.17 -12.36
N SER A 262 8.61 5.49 -13.25
CA SER A 262 7.15 5.66 -13.40
C SER A 262 6.35 4.90 -12.34
N GLN A 263 6.94 3.93 -11.66
CA GLN A 263 6.25 3.09 -10.70
C GLN A 263 5.71 3.87 -9.50
N ARG A 264 4.49 3.57 -9.07
CA ARG A 264 3.88 4.11 -7.85
C ARG A 264 3.21 3.01 -7.04
N TRP A 265 3.02 3.27 -5.74
CA TRP A 265 2.31 2.43 -4.80
C TRP A 265 1.08 3.17 -4.27
N ILE A 266 -0.03 2.45 -4.16
CA ILE A 266 -1.26 2.96 -3.55
C ILE A 266 -1.81 1.95 -2.53
N LEU A 267 -2.49 2.46 -1.51
CA LEU A 267 -3.31 1.65 -0.61
C LEU A 267 -4.70 1.52 -1.24
N VAL A 268 -5.08 0.28 -1.55
CA VAL A 268 -6.37 -0.05 -2.19
C VAL A 268 -7.46 -0.14 -1.14
N HIS A 269 -7.21 -0.89 -0.06
CA HIS A 269 -8.07 -0.93 1.12
C HIS A 269 -7.26 -1.21 2.39
N MET A 270 -7.83 -0.82 3.53
CA MET A 270 -7.35 -1.15 4.87
C MET A 270 -8.57 -1.36 5.76
N SER A 271 -8.85 -2.62 6.10
CA SER A 271 -10.03 -2.99 6.89
C SER A 271 -9.63 -3.89 8.04
N GLY A 272 -9.72 -3.39 9.27
CA GLY A 272 -9.33 -4.13 10.47
C GLY A 272 -7.84 -4.47 10.43
N HIS A 273 -7.53 -5.76 10.29
CA HIS A 273 -6.18 -6.32 10.28
C HIS A 273 -5.67 -6.65 8.87
N ASP A 274 -6.30 -6.14 7.81
CA ASP A 274 -5.90 -6.41 6.42
C ASP A 274 -5.68 -5.10 5.65
N ALA A 275 -4.47 -4.93 5.11
CA ALA A 275 -4.11 -3.87 4.19
C ALA A 275 -3.69 -4.45 2.83
N LEU A 276 -4.16 -3.86 1.72
CA LEU A 276 -3.76 -4.24 0.37
C LEU A 276 -3.06 -3.06 -0.32
N VAL A 277 -1.78 -3.24 -0.62
CA VAL A 277 -1.00 -2.28 -1.40
C VAL A 277 -0.80 -2.80 -2.82
N VAL A 278 -0.96 -1.93 -3.82
CA VAL A 278 -0.69 -2.24 -5.23
C VAL A 278 0.40 -1.33 -5.77
N SER A 279 1.32 -1.90 -6.54
CA SER A 279 2.40 -1.22 -7.23
C SER A 279 2.21 -1.33 -8.75
N ALA A 280 2.12 -0.22 -9.47
CA ALA A 280 2.06 -0.24 -10.94
C ALA A 280 2.56 1.08 -11.54
N ASN A 281 2.54 1.19 -12.87
CA ASN A 281 2.81 2.44 -13.57
C ASN A 281 1.90 3.57 -13.04
N GLY A 282 2.50 4.69 -12.62
CA GLY A 282 1.81 5.80 -11.97
C GLY A 282 0.71 6.45 -12.82
N PRO A 283 0.96 6.80 -14.09
CA PRO A 283 -0.10 7.25 -15.00
C PRO A 283 -1.28 6.28 -15.10
N TRP A 284 -1.01 4.98 -15.20
CA TRP A 284 -2.06 3.96 -15.22
C TRP A 284 -2.84 3.90 -13.90
N LEU A 285 -2.16 3.89 -12.75
CA LEU A 285 -2.80 3.90 -11.43
C LEU A 285 -3.72 5.11 -11.25
N ARG A 286 -3.26 6.29 -11.69
CA ARG A 286 -4.08 7.50 -11.66
C ARG A 286 -5.35 7.36 -12.50
N ASP A 287 -5.25 6.84 -13.72
CA ASP A 287 -6.42 6.64 -14.61
C ASP A 287 -7.44 5.70 -13.96
N VAL A 288 -7.01 4.52 -13.51
CA VAL A 288 -7.93 3.50 -12.98
C VAL A 288 -8.58 3.93 -11.67
N VAL A 289 -7.86 4.67 -10.81
CA VAL A 289 -8.45 5.25 -9.58
C VAL A 289 -9.43 6.38 -9.92
N THR A 290 -9.06 7.30 -10.82
CA THR A 290 -9.93 8.42 -11.23
C THR A 290 -11.24 7.93 -11.84
N ARG A 291 -11.18 6.84 -12.61
CA ARG A 291 -12.35 6.17 -13.21
C ARG A 291 -13.10 5.28 -12.23
N GLY A 292 -12.66 5.17 -10.98
CA GLY A 292 -13.27 4.34 -9.94
C GLY A 292 -13.28 2.85 -10.27
N LEU A 293 -12.30 2.38 -11.04
CA LEU A 293 -12.10 0.97 -11.42
C LEU A 293 -11.29 0.19 -10.37
N LEU A 294 -10.49 0.91 -9.59
CA LEU A 294 -9.80 0.39 -8.42
C LEU A 294 -10.12 1.33 -7.25
N PRO A 295 -10.62 0.82 -6.10
CA PRO A 295 -10.83 1.66 -4.94
C PRO A 295 -9.47 2.12 -4.39
N SER A 296 -9.47 3.29 -3.75
CA SER A 296 -8.31 3.76 -3.01
C SER A 296 -8.77 4.48 -1.76
N GLU A 297 -8.39 3.95 -0.61
CA GLU A 297 -8.62 4.61 0.69
C GLU A 297 -7.73 5.84 0.88
N SER A 298 -6.66 5.94 0.10
CA SER A 298 -5.89 7.18 0.02
C SER A 298 -6.76 8.32 -0.57
N GLY A 299 -7.83 8.03 -1.32
CA GLY A 299 -8.66 9.03 -2.00
C GLY A 299 -7.95 9.68 -3.20
N ASN A 300 -8.71 10.27 -4.12
CA ASN A 300 -8.16 10.87 -5.34
C ASN A 300 -7.09 11.94 -5.04
N GLU A 301 -7.32 12.77 -4.02
CA GLU A 301 -6.37 13.83 -3.62
C GLU A 301 -5.03 13.25 -3.12
N ARG A 302 -5.00 12.09 -2.45
CA ARG A 302 -3.73 11.46 -2.06
C ARG A 302 -3.14 10.58 -3.14
N VAL A 303 -3.88 10.10 -4.14
CA VAL A 303 -3.24 9.52 -5.34
C VAL A 303 -2.56 10.63 -6.14
N GLU A 304 -3.18 11.82 -6.22
CA GLU A 304 -2.56 13.00 -6.80
C GLU A 304 -1.34 13.48 -5.99
N LYS A 305 -1.43 13.54 -4.65
CA LYS A 305 -0.30 13.86 -3.77
C LYS A 305 0.74 12.75 -3.67
N ALA A 306 0.39 11.46 -3.72
CA ALA A 306 1.34 10.35 -3.77
C ALA A 306 2.14 10.37 -5.08
N VAL A 307 1.59 10.97 -6.14
CA VAL A 307 2.35 11.26 -7.36
C VAL A 307 3.18 12.57 -7.23
N GLY A 308 2.98 13.38 -6.19
CA GLY A 308 3.76 14.58 -5.89
C GLY A 308 3.75 14.99 -4.41
N LEU A 309 4.56 14.34 -3.57
CA LEU A 309 4.70 14.68 -2.15
C LEU A 309 5.85 15.70 -1.91
N GLU A 310 5.61 16.62 -0.98
CA GLU A 310 6.45 17.77 -0.60
C GLU A 310 7.21 17.61 0.74
N HIS A 311 7.20 16.44 1.39
CA HIS A 311 7.79 16.27 2.73
C HIS A 311 8.85 15.15 2.83
N VAL A 312 9.71 15.03 1.82
CA VAL A 312 10.91 14.20 1.92
C VAL A 312 12.12 15.10 1.87
N ILE A 313 12.94 15.00 2.91
CA ILE A 313 14.22 15.69 2.97
C ILE A 313 15.21 14.84 2.15
N VAL A 314 15.82 15.47 1.14
CA VAL A 314 16.85 14.85 0.30
C VAL A 314 18.18 15.48 0.66
N GLU A 315 19.06 14.69 1.24
CA GLU A 315 20.39 15.13 1.63
C GLU A 315 21.43 14.42 0.76
N ARG A 316 22.40 15.19 0.27
CA ARG A 316 23.56 14.64 -0.42
C ARG A 316 24.64 14.34 0.61
N HIS A 317 24.95 13.06 0.80
CA HIS A 317 26.00 12.65 1.74
C HIS A 317 27.34 12.60 1.02
N GLU A 318 27.99 13.77 0.87
CA GLU A 318 29.38 13.84 0.39
C GLU A 318 30.41 13.46 1.48
N ALA A 319 30.02 13.48 2.77
CA ALA A 319 30.91 13.25 3.91
C ALA A 319 31.08 11.77 4.28
N ASP A 320 30.01 10.98 4.32
CA ASP A 320 30.05 9.59 4.82
C ASP A 320 30.75 8.62 3.85
N LEU A 321 30.73 8.94 2.55
CA LEU A 321 31.45 8.17 1.52
C LEU A 321 32.98 8.30 1.63
N LYS A 322 33.50 9.40 2.20
CA LYS A 322 34.94 9.50 2.47
C LYS A 322 35.34 8.55 3.60
N GLN A 323 34.52 8.44 4.65
CA GLN A 323 34.80 7.60 5.81
C GLN A 323 34.71 6.10 5.48
N ALA A 324 33.77 5.70 4.60
CA ALA A 324 33.69 4.33 4.07
C ALA A 324 34.85 3.95 3.13
N ARG A 325 35.50 4.92 2.45
CA ARG A 325 36.66 4.68 1.57
C ARG A 325 38.01 4.75 2.29
N THR A 326 38.07 5.32 3.49
CA THR A 326 39.30 5.43 4.29
C THR A 326 39.41 4.37 5.38
N SER A 327 38.49 3.41 5.47
CA SER A 327 38.68 2.24 6.32
C SER A 327 39.75 1.36 5.66
N PRO A 328 40.95 1.22 6.26
CA PRO A 328 42.00 0.41 5.65
C PRO A 328 41.51 -1.03 5.60
N GLU A 329 41.54 -1.64 4.41
CA GLU A 329 41.59 -3.09 4.30
C GLU A 329 42.66 -3.57 5.28
N SER A 330 42.24 -4.27 6.34
CA SER A 330 43.17 -5.00 7.18
C SER A 330 43.84 -6.02 6.26
N GLU A 331 45.10 -5.75 5.92
CA GLU A 331 46.03 -6.70 5.32
C GLU A 331 46.00 -7.99 6.13
N ASN A 332 45.15 -8.92 5.71
CA ASN A 332 45.18 -10.29 6.19
C ASN A 332 46.15 -11.04 5.28
N GLU A 333 47.44 -10.75 5.46
CA GLU A 333 48.52 -11.56 4.91
C GLU A 333 48.42 -12.96 5.53
N GLY A 334 47.75 -13.88 4.83
CA GLY A 334 47.77 -15.29 5.16
C GLY A 334 49.20 -15.85 5.03
N PRO A 335 49.59 -16.82 5.87
CA PRO A 335 50.95 -17.33 5.89
C PRO A 335 51.31 -18.02 4.57
N ALA A 336 52.48 -17.66 4.04
CA ALA A 336 53.05 -18.22 2.81
C ALA A 336 53.12 -19.77 2.87
N LEU A 337 52.45 -20.43 1.93
CA LEU A 337 52.58 -21.87 1.70
C LEU A 337 53.98 -22.17 1.12
N ALA A 338 54.71 -23.04 1.82
CA ALA A 338 56.01 -23.57 1.37
C ALA A 338 55.89 -24.42 0.08
N PRO A 339 56.91 -24.41 -0.79
CA PRO A 339 56.88 -25.14 -2.06
C PRO A 339 56.99 -26.65 -1.84
N ARG A 340 56.08 -27.42 -2.44
CA ARG A 340 56.16 -28.88 -2.54
C ARG A 340 57.27 -29.28 -3.51
N THR A 341 58.28 -29.97 -3.00
CA THR A 341 59.28 -30.71 -3.78
C THR A 341 58.61 -31.88 -4.51
N SER A 342 58.82 -31.91 -5.83
CA SER A 342 58.53 -33.06 -6.69
C SER A 342 59.52 -34.18 -6.37
N ILE A 343 59.01 -35.37 -6.05
CA ILE A 343 59.76 -36.63 -6.08
C ILE A 343 59.34 -37.38 -7.34
N ARG A 344 60.34 -37.85 -8.09
CA ARG A 344 60.24 -38.80 -9.19
C ARG A 344 59.86 -40.18 -8.69
#